data_AF-A0A4U0GUN7-F1
#
_entry.id   AF-A0A4U0GUN7-F1
#
_cell.length_a   1.000
_cell.length_b   1.000
_cell.length_c   1.000
_cell.angle_alpha   90.00
_cell.angle_beta   90.00
_cell.angle_gamma   90.00
#
_symmetry.space_group_name_H-M   'P 1'
#
loop_
_entity.id
_entity.type
_entity.pdbx_description
1 polymer ?
#
loop_
_entity_poly.entity_id
_entity_poly.type
_entity_poly.pdbx_seq_one_letter_code
_entity_poly.pdbx_strand_id
1 'polypeptide(L)'
;MERVRKWLEDPAYDDGVRLYNEIGSNDFLKSIFRQGENEYNRKKLFDELYDLLPEKSEFSEIPEFPAPGKQNDFLLKKLRHDRQQVYRQIDANMFALRQARSDASRKEHAFQILRLQRKKQNILDDIDHLELHGTLPPATKKTEFTTPEIQRLYVQIWKVRKRLERTDLRNRDKSQKLLDDKLALLKKLREEANHV
;
A
#
# COMPACT_ATOMS: atom_id res chain seq x y z
N MET A 1 -0.29 -25.50 37.11
CA MET A 1 0.51 -25.95 35.95
C MET A 1 -0.30 -26.78 34.97
N GLU A 2 -1.13 -27.73 35.43
CA GLU A 2 -2.01 -28.53 34.57
C GLU A 2 -3.01 -27.69 33.74
N ARG A 3 -3.54 -26.59 34.32
CA ARG A 3 -4.41 -25.65 33.60
C ARG A 3 -3.72 -24.96 32.40
N VAL A 4 -2.41 -24.74 32.48
CA VAL A 4 -1.62 -24.15 31.39
C VAL A 4 -1.45 -25.17 30.26
N ARG A 5 -1.16 -26.44 30.59
CA ARG A 5 -1.07 -27.52 29.58
C ARG A 5 -2.39 -27.68 28.82
N LYS A 6 -3.52 -27.72 29.53
CA LYS A 6 -4.85 -27.80 28.91
C LYS A 6 -5.15 -26.59 28.02
N TRP A 7 -4.67 -25.40 28.39
CA TRP A 7 -4.84 -24.21 27.56
C TRP A 7 -3.98 -24.23 26.29
N LEU A 8 -2.79 -24.83 26.34
CA LEU A 8 -1.92 -24.95 25.15
C LEU A 8 -2.55 -25.84 24.05
N GLU A 9 -3.45 -26.76 24.40
CA GLU A 9 -4.18 -27.59 23.45
C GLU A 9 -5.26 -26.80 22.68
N ASP A 10 -5.88 -25.80 23.32
CA ASP A 10 -6.88 -24.92 22.72
C ASP A 10 -6.69 -23.47 23.22
N PRO A 11 -5.81 -22.68 22.57
CA PRO A 11 -5.35 -21.40 23.08
C PRO A 11 -6.37 -20.29 22.83
N ALA A 12 -7.46 -20.29 23.61
CA ALA A 12 -8.42 -19.19 23.67
C ALA A 12 -7.82 -17.99 24.40
N TYR A 13 -7.76 -16.82 23.74
CA TYR A 13 -7.05 -15.65 24.24
C TYR A 13 -7.56 -15.18 25.61
N ASP A 14 -8.88 -15.02 25.79
CA ASP A 14 -9.47 -14.53 27.04
C ASP A 14 -9.16 -15.44 28.23
N ASP A 15 -9.17 -16.75 28.03
CA ASP A 15 -8.83 -17.72 29.07
C ASP A 15 -7.33 -17.68 29.39
N GLY A 16 -6.48 -17.49 28.38
CA GLY A 16 -5.04 -17.31 28.54
C GLY A 16 -4.71 -16.05 29.35
N VAL A 17 -5.41 -14.94 29.10
CA VAL A 17 -5.24 -13.70 29.86
C VAL A 17 -5.65 -13.89 31.32
N ARG A 18 -6.74 -14.62 31.60
CA ARG A 18 -7.14 -14.96 32.99
C ARG A 18 -6.07 -15.80 33.67
N LEU A 19 -5.64 -16.87 33.00
CA LEU A 19 -4.56 -17.75 33.44
C LEU A 19 -3.30 -16.96 33.80
N TYR A 20 -2.81 -16.12 32.87
CA TYR A 20 -1.61 -15.32 33.08
C TYR A 20 -1.75 -14.26 34.18
N ASN A 21 -2.95 -13.70 34.39
CA ASN A 21 -3.17 -12.79 35.52
C ASN A 21 -3.03 -13.51 36.88
N GLU A 22 -3.45 -14.77 36.97
CA GLU A 22 -3.37 -15.60 38.18
C GLU A 22 -1.92 -16.03 38.50
N ILE A 23 -1.14 -16.43 37.48
CA ILE A 23 0.18 -17.07 37.69
C ILE A 23 1.37 -16.20 37.28
N GLY A 24 1.18 -15.19 36.43
CA GLY A 24 2.26 -14.38 35.88
C GLY A 24 2.75 -13.32 36.86
N SER A 25 4.06 -13.05 36.84
CA SER A 25 4.72 -12.09 37.73
C SER A 25 4.82 -10.67 37.15
N ASN A 26 4.63 -10.51 35.84
CA ASN A 26 4.89 -9.25 35.15
C ASN A 26 3.61 -8.40 34.97
N ASP A 27 3.47 -7.36 35.79
CA ASP A 27 2.31 -6.46 35.79
C ASP A 27 2.17 -5.63 34.49
N PHE A 28 3.30 -5.32 33.83
CA PHE A 28 3.27 -4.62 32.55
C PHE A 28 2.59 -5.47 31.47
N LEU A 29 2.95 -6.76 31.39
CA LEU A 29 2.33 -7.70 30.44
C LEU A 29 0.85 -7.93 30.76
N LYS A 30 0.48 -7.99 32.04
CA LYS A 30 -0.94 -8.02 32.45
C LYS A 30 -1.70 -6.80 31.92
N SER A 31 -1.09 -5.62 31.96
CA SER A 31 -1.71 -4.40 31.41
C SER A 31 -1.85 -4.45 29.89
N ILE A 32 -0.84 -4.96 29.17
CA ILE A 32 -0.85 -5.10 27.71
C ILE A 32 -1.93 -6.08 27.27
N PHE A 33 -2.02 -7.25 27.89
CA PHE A 33 -2.97 -8.28 27.48
C PHE A 33 -4.43 -7.86 27.70
N ARG A 34 -4.70 -6.97 28.66
CA ARG A 34 -6.03 -6.36 28.89
C ARG A 34 -6.46 -5.40 27.78
N GLN A 35 -5.56 -4.90 26.94
CA GLN A 35 -5.90 -3.96 25.87
C GLN A 35 -6.64 -4.63 24.70
N GLY A 36 -6.64 -5.97 24.65
CA GLY A 36 -7.36 -6.74 23.65
C GLY A 36 -6.47 -7.70 22.87
N GLU A 37 -7.11 -8.56 22.08
CA GLU A 37 -6.44 -9.53 21.24
C GLU A 37 -5.82 -8.86 20.01
N ASN A 38 -4.51 -9.04 19.85
CA ASN A 38 -3.81 -8.77 18.61
C ASN A 38 -2.76 -9.88 18.40
N GLU A 39 -2.23 -10.00 17.18
CA GLU A 39 -1.32 -11.09 16.82
C GLU A 39 -0.05 -11.13 17.69
N TYR A 40 0.49 -9.96 18.03
CA TYR A 40 1.64 -9.80 18.92
C TYR A 40 1.33 -10.29 20.35
N ASN A 41 0.20 -9.86 20.91
CA ASN A 41 -0.24 -10.17 22.26
C ASN A 41 -0.55 -11.66 22.38
N ARG A 42 -1.19 -12.26 21.37
CA ARG A 42 -1.48 -13.71 21.34
C ARG A 42 -0.19 -14.51 21.37
N LYS A 43 0.78 -14.16 20.51
CA LYS A 43 2.10 -14.81 20.48
C LYS A 43 2.84 -14.64 21.80
N LYS A 44 2.89 -13.41 22.32
CA LYS A 44 3.62 -13.10 23.55
C LYS A 44 2.99 -13.74 24.79
N LEU A 45 1.66 -13.83 24.85
CA LEU A 45 0.93 -14.53 25.90
C LEU A 45 1.23 -16.03 25.88
N PHE A 46 1.24 -16.62 24.68
CA PHE A 46 1.62 -18.02 24.49
C PHE A 46 3.06 -18.28 24.97
N ASP A 47 4.02 -17.47 24.53
CA ASP A 47 5.43 -17.61 24.91
C ASP A 47 5.62 -17.56 26.44
N GLU A 48 4.99 -16.59 27.11
CA GLU A 48 5.12 -16.42 28.56
C GLU A 48 4.44 -17.54 29.35
N LEU A 49 3.26 -18.02 28.91
CA LEU A 49 2.60 -19.18 29.54
C LEU A 49 3.39 -20.47 29.30
N TYR A 50 4.00 -20.62 28.13
CA TYR A 50 4.87 -21.75 27.80
C TYR A 50 6.14 -21.75 28.67
N ASP A 51 6.76 -20.58 28.85
CA ASP A 51 7.98 -20.43 29.65
C ASP A 51 7.78 -20.74 31.14
N LEU A 52 6.56 -20.62 31.65
CA LEU A 52 6.22 -20.98 33.03
C LEU A 52 6.21 -22.49 33.25
N LEU A 53 6.07 -23.33 32.22
CA LEU A 53 6.07 -24.79 32.39
C LEU A 53 7.48 -25.30 32.75
N PRO A 54 7.63 -26.08 33.84
CA PRO A 54 8.93 -26.59 34.29
C PRO A 54 9.52 -27.66 33.35
N GLU A 55 8.68 -28.31 32.53
CA GLU A 55 9.06 -29.30 31.54
C GLU A 55 8.85 -28.71 30.13
N LYS A 56 9.87 -28.04 29.59
CA LYS A 56 9.87 -27.47 28.22
C LYS A 56 9.94 -28.54 27.11
N SER A 57 9.56 -29.79 27.40
CA SER A 57 10.14 -30.95 26.71
C SER A 57 9.42 -31.45 25.45
N GLU A 58 8.15 -31.11 25.16
CA GLU A 58 7.42 -31.87 24.12
C GLU A 58 6.50 -31.08 23.17
N PHE A 59 6.35 -29.76 23.32
CA PHE A 59 5.52 -28.95 22.40
C PHE A 59 6.37 -28.06 21.48
N SER A 60 7.21 -28.70 20.66
CA SER A 60 8.01 -28.03 19.63
C SER A 60 7.42 -28.21 18.24
N GLU A 61 6.16 -27.80 18.05
CA GLU A 61 5.63 -27.46 16.72
C GLU A 61 5.04 -26.06 16.80
N ILE A 62 5.90 -25.10 17.18
CA ILE A 62 5.63 -23.69 16.89
C ILE A 62 5.70 -23.59 15.36
N PRO A 63 4.67 -23.09 14.66
CA PRO A 63 4.77 -22.85 13.23
C PRO A 63 6.01 -21.99 12.98
N GLU A 64 7.02 -22.58 12.33
CA GLU A 64 8.26 -21.90 11.99
C GLU A 64 7.91 -20.71 11.10
N PHE A 65 7.80 -19.54 11.72
CA PHE A 65 7.94 -18.30 10.98
C PHE A 65 9.29 -18.39 10.29
N PRO A 66 9.35 -18.14 8.96
CA PRO A 66 10.60 -18.23 8.23
C PRO A 66 11.64 -17.40 8.99
N ALA A 67 12.73 -18.04 9.39
CA ALA A 67 13.84 -17.39 10.07
C ALA A 67 14.14 -16.08 9.31
N PRO A 68 14.30 -14.93 10.00
CA PRO A 68 14.43 -13.63 9.36
C PRO A 68 15.56 -13.70 8.35
N GLY A 69 15.19 -13.89 7.08
CA GLY A 69 16.15 -13.99 5.99
C GLY A 69 16.95 -12.70 6.03
N LYS A 70 18.28 -12.80 5.98
CA LYS A 70 19.23 -11.68 6.08
C LYS A 70 18.59 -10.40 5.56
N GLN A 71 18.09 -9.58 6.48
CA GLN A 71 17.29 -8.43 6.11
C GLN A 71 18.15 -7.56 5.20
N ASN A 72 17.60 -7.14 4.07
CA ASN A 72 18.28 -6.22 3.17
C ASN A 72 18.35 -4.84 3.85
N ASP A 73 19.25 -4.67 4.82
CA ASP A 73 19.40 -3.47 5.65
C ASP A 73 19.52 -2.20 4.80
N PHE A 74 20.24 -2.31 3.67
CA PHE A 74 20.37 -1.22 2.71
C PHE A 74 19.01 -0.77 2.15
N LEU A 75 18.16 -1.73 1.78
CA LEU A 75 16.86 -1.45 1.22
C LEU A 75 15.91 -0.85 2.26
N LEU A 76 15.91 -1.37 3.48
CA LEU A 76 15.13 -0.83 4.58
C LEU A 76 15.56 0.60 4.91
N LYS A 77 16.87 0.87 4.97
CA LYS A 77 17.41 2.22 5.18
C LYS A 77 17.00 3.16 4.06
N LYS A 78 17.01 2.69 2.80
CA LYS A 78 16.53 3.46 1.64
C LYS A 78 15.05 3.80 1.76
N LEU A 79 14.18 2.83 2.05
CA LEU A 79 12.74 3.06 2.22
C LEU A 79 12.45 4.05 3.35
N ARG A 80 13.15 3.93 4.49
CA ARG A 80 13.02 4.86 5.61
C ARG A 80 13.45 6.29 5.23
N HIS A 81 14.53 6.44 4.45
CA HIS A 81 14.95 7.74 3.92
C HIS A 81 13.90 8.30 2.95
N ASP A 82 13.42 7.50 2.01
CA ASP A 82 12.42 7.92 1.02
C ASP A 82 11.11 8.34 1.71
N ARG A 83 10.70 7.63 2.76
CA ARG A 83 9.58 8.00 3.62
C ARG A 83 9.79 9.40 4.21
N GLN A 84 10.96 9.68 4.78
CA GLN A 84 11.28 11.00 5.34
C GLN A 84 11.22 12.12 4.29
N GLN A 85 11.69 11.86 3.06
CA GLN A 85 11.58 12.82 1.96
C GLN A 85 10.12 13.09 1.59
N VAL A 86 9.27 12.06 1.55
CA VAL A 86 7.82 12.21 1.30
C VAL A 86 7.16 13.06 2.38
N TYR A 87 7.49 12.86 3.66
CA TYR A 87 6.97 13.70 4.74
C TYR A 87 7.34 15.18 4.54
N ARG A 88 8.61 15.49 4.26
CA ARG A 88 9.05 16.87 4.00
C ARG A 88 8.31 17.50 2.82
N GLN A 89 8.04 16.72 1.77
CA GLN A 89 7.28 17.19 0.61
C GLN A 89 5.81 17.46 0.94
N ILE A 90 5.19 16.65 1.79
CA ILE A 90 3.82 16.87 2.27
C ILE A 90 3.77 18.18 3.07
N ASP A 91 4.70 18.37 4.01
CA ASP A 91 4.76 19.58 4.82
C ASP A 91 4.96 20.84 3.98
N ALA A 92 5.87 20.78 3.00
CA ALA A 92 6.11 21.87 2.06
C ALA A 92 4.85 22.20 1.22
N ASN A 93 4.13 21.19 0.73
CA ASN A 93 2.89 21.41 -0.02
C ASN A 93 1.76 21.90 0.88
N MET A 94 1.68 21.45 2.13
CA MET A 94 0.72 21.97 3.11
C MET A 94 0.99 23.45 3.43
N PHE A 95 2.26 23.83 3.57
CA PHE A 95 2.63 25.23 3.73
C PHE A 95 2.25 26.05 2.49
N ALA A 96 2.60 25.59 1.29
CA ALA A 96 2.24 26.25 0.03
C ALA A 96 0.72 26.37 -0.15
N LEU A 97 -0.04 25.34 0.22
CA LEU A 97 -1.50 25.33 0.19
C LEU A 97 -2.10 26.45 1.06
N ARG A 98 -1.53 26.70 2.25
CA ARG A 98 -1.95 27.79 3.14
C ARG A 98 -1.64 29.17 2.56
N GLN A 99 -0.57 29.28 1.77
CA GLN A 99 -0.16 30.54 1.13
C GLN A 99 -0.82 30.80 -0.24
N ALA A 100 -1.46 29.78 -0.82
CA ALA A 100 -2.05 29.86 -2.15
C ALA A 100 -3.26 30.81 -2.18
N ARG A 101 -3.13 31.88 -2.98
CA ARG A 101 -4.19 32.89 -3.17
C ARG A 101 -5.21 32.49 -4.24
N SER A 102 -4.81 31.70 -5.23
CA SER A 102 -5.68 31.26 -6.31
C SER A 102 -6.24 29.86 -6.06
N ASP A 103 -7.49 29.63 -6.50
CA ASP A 103 -8.12 28.32 -6.37
C ASP A 103 -7.44 27.26 -7.24
N ALA A 104 -6.88 27.65 -8.39
CA ALA A 104 -6.11 26.76 -9.25
C ALA A 104 -4.88 26.20 -8.54
N SER A 105 -4.05 27.06 -7.93
CA SER A 105 -2.87 26.64 -7.17
C SER A 105 -3.25 25.87 -5.92
N ARG A 106 -4.35 26.26 -5.23
CA ARG A 106 -4.86 25.50 -4.07
C ARG A 106 -5.23 24.08 -4.46
N LYS A 107 -5.96 23.92 -5.57
CA LYS A 107 -6.35 22.62 -6.12
C LYS A 107 -5.11 21.77 -6.46
N GLU A 108 -4.12 22.37 -7.12
CA GLU A 108 -2.88 21.68 -7.48
C GLU A 108 -2.14 21.12 -6.25
N HIS A 109 -1.88 21.96 -5.24
CA HIS A 109 -1.23 21.52 -4.00
C HIS A 109 -2.04 20.47 -3.25
N ALA A 110 -3.37 20.59 -3.21
CA ALA A 110 -4.24 19.60 -2.58
C ALA A 110 -4.13 18.23 -3.26
N PHE A 111 -4.19 18.19 -4.60
CA PHE A 111 -3.99 16.93 -5.34
C PHE A 111 -2.58 16.36 -5.16
N GLN A 112 -1.57 17.22 -5.08
CA GLN A 112 -0.20 16.78 -4.84
C GLN A 112 -0.05 16.13 -3.45
N ILE A 113 -0.67 16.70 -2.41
CA ILE A 113 -0.71 16.10 -1.07
C ILE A 113 -1.37 14.72 -1.12
N LEU A 114 -2.51 14.57 -1.80
CA LEU A 114 -3.20 13.27 -1.91
C LEU A 114 -2.32 12.21 -2.61
N ARG A 115 -1.59 12.59 -3.68
CA ARG A 115 -0.64 11.69 -4.34
C ARG A 115 0.51 11.29 -3.41
N LEU A 116 1.04 12.23 -2.65
CA LEU A 116 2.11 11.97 -1.68
C LEU A 116 1.64 11.09 -0.52
N GLN A 117 0.39 11.25 -0.05
CA GLN A 117 -0.19 10.37 0.98
C GLN A 117 -0.29 8.92 0.50
N ARG A 118 -0.73 8.69 -0.75
CA ARG A 118 -0.70 7.34 -1.35
C ARG A 118 0.71 6.78 -1.43
N LYS A 119 1.67 7.59 -1.90
CA LYS A 119 3.08 7.17 -1.95
C LYS A 119 3.63 6.83 -0.56
N LYS A 120 3.28 7.60 0.47
CA LYS A 120 3.65 7.34 1.86
C LYS A 120 3.10 5.98 2.32
N GLN A 121 1.84 5.69 2.02
CA GLN A 121 1.23 4.41 2.36
C GLN A 121 1.96 3.26 1.69
N ASN A 122 2.19 3.33 0.37
CA ASN A 122 2.92 2.28 -0.34
C ASN A 122 4.32 2.01 0.26
N ILE A 123 5.05 3.06 0.68
CA ILE A 123 6.36 2.89 1.32
C ILE A 123 6.22 2.18 2.69
N LEU A 124 5.15 2.44 3.44
CA LEU A 124 4.89 1.74 4.69
C LEU A 124 4.56 0.27 4.43
N ASP A 125 3.68 0.00 3.46
CA ASP A 125 3.34 -1.37 3.06
C ASP A 125 4.59 -2.15 2.59
N ASP A 126 5.50 -1.50 1.85
CA ASP A 126 6.79 -2.08 1.43
C ASP A 126 7.71 -2.37 2.63
N ILE A 127 7.74 -1.49 3.64
CA ILE A 127 8.53 -1.68 4.87
C ILE A 127 7.96 -2.86 5.66
N ASP A 128 6.65 -2.87 5.90
CA ASP A 128 5.97 -3.92 6.68
C ASP A 128 6.16 -5.28 6.01
N HIS A 129 5.99 -5.37 4.69
CA HIS A 129 6.23 -6.60 3.93
C HIS A 129 7.71 -7.03 3.98
N LEU A 130 8.66 -6.09 3.87
CA LEU A 130 10.09 -6.41 3.96
C LEU A 130 10.48 -6.90 5.35
N GLU A 131 9.92 -6.33 6.41
CA GLU A 131 10.16 -6.75 7.80
C GLU A 131 9.54 -8.12 8.10
N LEU A 132 8.37 -8.44 7.51
CA LEU A 132 7.68 -9.73 7.68
C LEU A 132 8.24 -10.87 6.82
N HIS A 133 8.55 -10.60 5.55
CA HIS A 133 8.90 -11.64 4.56
C HIS A 133 10.35 -11.59 4.07
N GLY A 134 11.13 -10.59 4.47
CA GLY A 134 12.53 -10.41 4.04
C GLY A 134 12.70 -10.03 2.56
N THR A 135 11.61 -9.88 1.80
CA THR A 135 11.59 -9.54 0.37
C THR A 135 10.59 -8.42 0.11
N LEU A 136 10.75 -7.69 -1.02
CA LEU A 136 9.76 -6.70 -1.43
C LEU A 136 8.52 -7.38 -1.99
N PRO A 137 7.33 -6.76 -1.84
CA PRO A 137 6.14 -7.25 -2.51
C PRO A 137 6.38 -7.25 -4.03
N PRO A 138 5.84 -8.23 -4.76
CA PRO A 138 5.96 -8.26 -6.21
C PRO A 138 5.38 -6.97 -6.75
N ALA A 139 6.19 -6.21 -7.51
CA ALA A 139 5.74 -4.95 -8.08
C ALA A 139 4.42 -5.21 -8.81
N THR A 140 3.35 -4.52 -8.38
CA THR A 140 2.07 -4.60 -9.08
C THR A 140 2.36 -4.23 -10.52
N LYS A 141 2.32 -5.22 -11.42
CA LYS A 141 2.49 -4.98 -12.85
C LYS A 141 1.46 -3.92 -13.17
N LYS A 142 1.92 -2.71 -13.50
CA LYS A 142 1.02 -1.68 -14.02
C LYS A 142 0.33 -2.40 -15.16
N THR A 143 -0.96 -2.64 -15.04
CA THR A 143 -1.75 -3.14 -16.16
C THR A 143 -1.38 -2.20 -17.29
N GLU A 144 -0.69 -2.73 -18.29
CA GLU A 144 -0.51 -2.04 -19.56
C GLU A 144 -1.93 -1.86 -20.03
N PHE A 145 -2.48 -0.70 -19.70
CA PHE A 145 -3.80 -0.29 -20.10
C PHE A 145 -3.89 -0.65 -21.57
N THR A 146 -4.86 -1.44 -22.00
CA THR A 146 -5.08 -1.78 -23.43
C THR A 146 -5.43 -0.52 -24.27
N THR A 147 -5.45 0.65 -23.62
CA THR A 147 -5.77 1.99 -24.09
C THR A 147 -4.60 2.86 -24.62
N PRO A 148 -3.34 2.43 -24.92
CA PRO A 148 -2.38 3.33 -25.59
C PRO A 148 -2.91 3.73 -26.96
N GLU A 149 -3.68 2.89 -27.65
CA GLU A 149 -4.23 3.22 -28.95
C GLU A 149 -5.35 4.26 -28.88
N ILE A 150 -6.31 4.09 -27.97
CA ILE A 150 -7.36 5.08 -27.71
C ILE A 150 -6.75 6.41 -27.23
N GLN A 151 -5.78 6.38 -26.31
CA GLN A 151 -5.09 7.60 -25.84
C GLN A 151 -4.28 8.27 -26.97
N ARG A 152 -3.57 7.49 -27.80
CA ARG A 152 -2.88 8.01 -29.00
C ARG A 152 -3.88 8.64 -29.97
N LEU A 153 -5.05 8.05 -30.17
CA LEU A 153 -6.10 8.61 -31.02
C LEU A 153 -6.61 9.95 -30.48
N TYR A 154 -6.83 10.09 -29.17
CA TYR A 154 -7.20 11.38 -28.58
C TYR A 154 -6.16 12.47 -28.86
N VAL A 155 -4.87 12.16 -28.68
CA VAL A 155 -3.78 13.10 -28.99
C VAL A 155 -3.74 13.45 -30.48
N GLN A 156 -3.92 12.46 -31.36
CA GLN A 156 -3.97 12.69 -32.81
C GLN A 156 -5.15 13.58 -33.22
N ILE A 157 -6.37 13.29 -32.73
CA ILE A 157 -7.59 14.07 -32.96
C ILE A 157 -7.38 15.51 -32.51
N TRP A 158 -6.85 15.72 -31.30
CA TRP A 158 -6.57 17.06 -30.78
C TRP A 158 -5.59 17.83 -31.67
N LYS A 159 -4.48 17.19 -32.11
CA LYS A 159 -3.51 17.80 -33.03
C LYS A 159 -4.13 18.17 -34.38
N VAL A 160 -5.04 17.36 -34.91
CA VAL A 160 -5.73 17.65 -36.19
C VAL A 160 -6.71 18.81 -36.02
N ARG A 161 -7.51 18.82 -34.94
CA ARG A 161 -8.39 19.96 -34.60
C ARG A 161 -7.61 21.27 -34.48
N LYS A 162 -6.47 21.25 -33.77
CA LYS A 162 -5.59 22.41 -33.65
C LYS A 162 -5.02 22.91 -34.98
N ARG A 163 -4.82 22.03 -35.98
CA ARG A 163 -4.43 22.44 -37.33
C ARG A 163 -5.59 23.07 -38.08
N LEU A 164 -6.80 22.53 -37.96
CA LEU A 164 -8.01 23.06 -38.62
C LEU A 164 -8.43 24.44 -38.08
N GLU A 165 -8.05 24.77 -36.83
CA GLU A 165 -8.23 26.12 -36.27
C GLU A 165 -7.37 27.19 -36.98
N ARG A 166 -6.31 26.81 -37.70
CA ARG A 166 -5.47 27.76 -38.44
C ARG A 166 -6.16 28.22 -39.74
N THR A 167 -6.10 29.52 -40.01
CA THR A 167 -6.71 30.16 -41.20
C THR A 167 -5.90 29.96 -42.48
N ASP A 168 -4.61 29.65 -42.36
CA ASP A 168 -3.63 29.53 -43.45
C ASP A 168 -3.43 28.08 -43.97
N LEU A 169 -4.39 27.18 -43.69
CA LEU A 169 -4.20 25.76 -43.99
C LEU A 169 -4.49 25.44 -45.47
N ARG A 170 -3.42 25.23 -46.25
CA ARG A 170 -3.48 24.94 -47.70
C ARG A 170 -4.35 23.75 -48.10
N ASN A 171 -4.52 22.75 -47.22
CA ASN A 171 -5.28 21.52 -47.50
C ASN A 171 -6.26 21.21 -46.36
N ARG A 172 -7.29 22.05 -46.21
CA ARG A 172 -8.31 21.91 -45.16
C ARG A 172 -9.09 20.61 -45.28
N ASP A 173 -9.50 20.24 -46.49
CA ASP A 173 -10.32 19.04 -46.74
C ASP A 173 -9.60 17.74 -46.36
N LYS A 174 -8.31 17.63 -46.67
CA LYS A 174 -7.49 16.47 -46.26
C LYS A 174 -7.40 16.34 -44.74
N SER A 175 -7.32 17.47 -44.03
CA SER A 175 -7.25 17.50 -42.57
C SER A 175 -8.60 17.17 -41.93
N GLN A 176 -9.70 17.57 -42.57
CA GLN A 176 -11.05 17.20 -42.15
C GLN A 176 -11.29 15.70 -42.31
N LYS A 177 -10.96 15.14 -43.48
CA LYS A 177 -11.06 13.69 -43.72
C LYS A 177 -10.25 12.87 -42.72
N LEU A 178 -9.02 13.30 -42.43
CA LEU A 178 -8.18 12.65 -41.42
C LEU A 178 -8.80 12.72 -40.00
N LEU A 179 -9.51 13.81 -39.67
CA LEU A 179 -10.22 13.92 -38.39
C LEU A 179 -11.36 12.90 -38.32
N ASP A 180 -12.15 12.79 -39.38
CA ASP A 180 -13.30 11.90 -39.47
C ASP A 180 -12.87 10.43 -39.40
N ASP A 181 -11.81 10.04 -40.11
CA ASP A 181 -11.23 8.69 -40.07
C ASP A 181 -10.80 8.31 -38.64
N LYS A 182 -10.18 9.25 -37.92
CA LYS A 182 -9.72 9.01 -36.54
C LYS A 182 -10.87 8.94 -35.54
N LEU A 183 -11.93 9.72 -35.75
CA LEU A 183 -13.15 9.64 -34.93
C LEU A 183 -13.90 8.32 -35.15
N ALA A 184 -13.97 7.84 -36.39
CA ALA A 184 -14.57 6.54 -36.73
C ALA A 184 -13.81 5.38 -36.06
N LEU A 185 -12.47 5.40 -36.14
CA LEU A 185 -11.64 4.40 -35.47
C LEU A 185 -11.79 4.43 -33.94
N LEU A 186 -11.84 5.62 -33.34
CA LEU A 186 -12.08 5.78 -31.90
C LEU A 186 -13.45 5.19 -31.50
N LYS A 187 -14.48 5.39 -32.32
CA LYS A 187 -15.82 4.85 -32.09
C LYS A 187 -15.80 3.32 -32.11
N LYS A 188 -15.17 2.73 -33.12
CA LYS A 188 -15.02 1.26 -33.26
C LYS A 188 -14.31 0.63 -32.06
N LEU A 189 -13.17 1.20 -31.64
CA LEU A 189 -12.42 0.69 -30.48
C LEU A 189 -13.19 0.82 -29.16
N ARG A 190 -14.06 1.83 -29.03
CA ARG A 190 -14.93 1.99 -27.85
C ARG A 190 -16.05 0.96 -27.83
N GLU A 191 -16.62 0.64 -28.99
CA GLU A 191 -17.64 -0.42 -29.11
C GLU A 191 -17.04 -1.78 -28.77
N GLU A 192 -15.85 -2.09 -29.31
CA GLU A 192 -15.11 -3.31 -28.98
C GLU A 192 -14.77 -3.41 -27.48
N ALA A 193 -14.34 -2.31 -26.85
CA ALA A 193 -14.00 -2.28 -25.43
C ALA A 193 -15.22 -2.39 -24.49
N ASN A 194 -16.43 -2.04 -24.94
CA ASN A 194 -17.65 -2.19 -24.15
C ASN A 194 -18.30 -3.59 -24.27
N HIS A 195 -17.85 -4.40 -25.22
CA HIS A 195 -18.32 -5.77 -25.44
C HIS A 195 -17.40 -6.84 -24.81
N VAL A 196 -16.33 -6.41 -24.11
CA VAL A 196 -15.39 -7.24 -23.33
C VAL A 196 -15.62 -6.98 -21.85
#